data_AF-A0A433WYU0-F1
#
_entry.id   AF-A0A433WYU0-F1
#
_cell.length_a   1.000
_cell.length_b   1.000
_cell.length_c   1.000
_cell.angle_alpha   90.00
_cell.angle_beta   90.00
_cell.angle_gamma   90.00
#
_symmetry.space_group_name_H-M   'P 1'
#
loop_
_entity.id
_entity.type
_entity.pdbx_description
1 polymer ?
#
loop_
_entity_poly.entity_id
_entity_poly.type
_entity_poly.pdbx_seq_one_letter_code
_entity_poly.pdbx_strand_id
1 'polypeptide(L)'
;MAQSPEKATTERRIHVLPVELLDRVRSYQTDNGIASEVEAVRRLLSEALQARDTIDDLMKQVRAQFKKDRDFRTLARDVLSSHILVKKIEIGDNELQFTMRSDDAGKVSRRGDMQTGTASDDGWVQSWRDWPPPEEKARKSRGWDSTDRDSEEIPF
;
A
#
# COMPACT_ATOMS: atom_id res chain seq x y z
N MET A 1 28.46 15.97 21.27
CA MET A 1 27.04 16.35 21.18
C MET A 1 26.27 15.14 20.69
N ALA A 2 25.42 14.55 21.53
CA ALA A 2 24.65 13.35 21.20
C ALA A 2 23.32 13.74 20.55
N GLN A 3 23.08 13.30 19.32
CA GLN A 3 21.82 13.50 18.60
C GLN A 3 20.71 12.63 19.20
N SER A 4 19.55 13.23 19.43
CA SER A 4 18.38 12.61 20.03
C SER A 4 17.72 11.60 19.09
N PRO A 5 17.21 10.46 19.59
CA PRO A 5 16.47 9.49 18.78
C PRO A 5 15.11 10.06 18.37
N GLU A 6 14.76 9.88 17.10
CA GLU A 6 13.49 10.22 16.47
C GLU A 6 12.31 9.70 17.31
N LYS A 7 11.46 10.60 17.81
CA LYS A 7 10.26 10.24 18.56
C LYS A 7 9.27 9.55 17.62
N ALA A 8 9.06 8.25 17.84
CA ALA A 8 7.97 7.49 17.27
C ALA A 8 6.63 8.24 17.46
N THR A 9 5.99 8.60 16.35
CA THR A 9 4.65 9.20 16.30
C THR A 9 3.60 8.12 16.62
N THR A 10 3.65 7.56 17.82
CA THR A 10 2.71 6.53 18.27
C THR A 10 1.55 7.23 18.99
N GLU A 11 0.39 7.33 18.36
CA GLU A 11 -0.83 7.82 19.00
C GLU A 11 -1.46 6.67 19.81
N ARG A 12 -1.60 6.83 21.14
CA ARG A 12 -2.24 5.83 22.00
C ARG A 12 -3.75 6.05 22.03
N ARG A 13 -4.50 5.25 21.28
CA ARG A 13 -5.96 5.17 21.38
C ARG A 13 -6.37 3.92 22.16
N ILE A 14 -7.28 4.09 23.12
CA ILE A 14 -7.83 2.99 23.92
C ILE A 14 -9.11 2.53 23.22
N HIS A 15 -9.07 1.37 22.60
CA HIS A 15 -10.24 0.74 22.00
C HIS A 15 -10.76 -0.36 22.93
N VAL A 16 -12.05 -0.31 23.25
CA VAL A 16 -12.72 -1.39 23.99
C VAL A 16 -13.04 -2.49 22.98
N LEU A 17 -12.38 -3.64 23.12
CA LEU A 17 -12.60 -4.80 22.27
C LEU A 17 -13.61 -5.74 22.93
N PRO A 18 -14.53 -6.36 22.16
CA PRO A 18 -15.35 -7.46 22.63
C PRO A 18 -14.50 -8.61 23.17
N VAL A 19 -15.01 -9.30 24.21
CA VAL A 19 -14.32 -10.41 24.88
C VAL A 19 -13.90 -11.53 23.91
N GLU A 20 -14.70 -11.80 22.88
CA GLU A 20 -14.36 -12.80 21.85
C GLU A 20 -13.07 -12.48 21.09
N LEU A 21 -12.78 -11.19 20.86
CA LEU A 21 -11.54 -10.77 20.21
C LEU A 21 -10.33 -10.91 21.13
N LEU A 22 -10.51 -10.67 22.44
CA LEU A 22 -9.46 -10.87 23.44
C LEU A 22 -9.05 -12.34 23.54
N ASP A 23 -10.03 -13.25 23.48
CA ASP A 23 -9.75 -14.69 23.48
C ASP A 23 -8.98 -15.11 22.23
N ARG A 24 -9.35 -14.60 21.04
CA ARG A 24 -8.59 -14.84 19.80
C ARG A 24 -7.16 -14.30 19.86
N VAL A 25 -6.97 -13.12 20.46
CA VAL A 25 -5.63 -12.54 20.67
C VAL A 25 -4.80 -13.41 21.59
N ARG A 26 -5.37 -13.94 22.67
CA ARG A 26 -4.68 -14.85 23.60
C ARG A 26 -4.31 -16.18 22.96
N SER A 27 -5.21 -16.75 22.13
CA SER A 27 -4.89 -17.93 21.33
C SER A 27 -3.71 -17.65 20.41
N TYR A 28 -3.76 -16.57 19.61
CA TYR A 28 -2.66 -16.19 18.73
C TYR A 28 -1.35 -15.92 19.49
N GLN A 29 -1.41 -15.27 20.65
CA GLN A 29 -0.26 -15.04 21.51
C GLN A 29 0.41 -16.36 21.94
N THR A 30 -0.41 -17.33 22.34
CA THR A 30 0.05 -18.65 22.77
C THR A 30 0.66 -19.42 21.61
N ASP A 31 -0.02 -19.42 20.46
CA ASP A 31 0.39 -20.15 19.26
C ASP A 31 1.71 -19.62 18.67
N ASN A 32 1.96 -18.31 18.79
CA ASN A 32 3.14 -17.65 18.25
C ASN A 32 4.22 -17.33 19.31
N GLY A 33 4.03 -17.74 20.57
CA GLY A 33 5.00 -17.55 21.64
C GLY A 33 5.32 -16.08 21.96
N ILE A 34 4.35 -15.18 21.84
CA ILE A 34 4.56 -13.73 22.03
C ILE A 34 4.42 -13.36 23.51
N ALA A 35 5.40 -12.65 24.08
CA ALA A 35 5.40 -12.34 25.52
C ALA A 35 4.39 -11.26 25.93
N SER A 36 4.04 -10.33 25.03
CA SER A 36 3.13 -9.21 25.32
C SER A 36 1.85 -9.30 24.49
N GLU A 37 0.70 -9.19 25.16
CA GLU A 37 -0.61 -9.07 24.51
C GLU A 37 -0.64 -7.88 23.55
N VAL A 38 0.01 -6.76 23.90
CA VAL A 38 0.10 -5.56 23.06
C VAL A 38 0.87 -5.84 21.77
N GLU A 39 1.94 -6.63 21.84
CA GLU A 39 2.70 -7.02 20.66
C GLU A 39 1.91 -8.00 19.78
N ALA A 40 1.19 -8.94 20.39
CA ALA A 40 0.30 -9.86 19.69
C ALA A 40 -0.81 -9.11 18.95
N VAL A 41 -1.47 -8.15 19.61
CA VAL A 41 -2.47 -7.27 18.99
C VAL A 41 -1.87 -6.46 17.85
N ARG A 42 -0.67 -5.89 18.04
CA ARG A 42 0.00 -5.12 16.98
C ARG A 42 0.28 -5.99 15.75
N ARG A 43 0.82 -7.20 15.93
CA ARG A 43 1.08 -8.12 14.82
C ARG A 43 -0.20 -8.54 14.12
N LEU A 44 -1.23 -8.95 14.87
CA LEU A 44 -2.54 -9.30 14.32
C LEU A 44 -3.17 -8.15 13.53
N LEU A 45 -3.11 -6.92 14.05
CA LEU A 45 -3.62 -5.75 13.34
C LEU A 45 -2.79 -5.46 12.09
N SER A 46 -1.46 -5.54 12.17
CA SER A 46 -0.59 -5.38 10.99
C SER A 46 -0.91 -6.42 9.92
N GLU A 47 -1.05 -7.69 10.28
CA GLU A 47 -1.41 -8.78 9.36
C GLU A 47 -2.81 -8.58 8.77
N ALA A 48 -3.78 -8.19 9.59
CA ALA A 48 -5.15 -7.94 9.14
C ALA A 48 -5.24 -6.72 8.22
N LEU A 49 -4.44 -5.68 8.45
CA LEU A 49 -4.35 -4.51 7.58
C LEU A 49 -3.66 -4.88 6.26
N GLN A 50 -2.56 -5.63 6.31
CA GLN A 50 -1.89 -6.15 5.11
C GLN A 50 -2.82 -7.03 4.25
N ALA A 51 -3.73 -7.79 4.88
CA ALA A 51 -4.73 -8.57 4.16
C ALA A 51 -5.75 -7.70 3.40
N ARG A 52 -5.85 -6.40 3.70
CA ARG A 52 -6.69 -5.43 3.01
C ARG A 52 -5.91 -4.45 2.12
N ASP A 53 -4.57 -4.55 2.10
CA ASP A 53 -3.74 -3.67 1.28
C ASP A 53 -4.02 -3.91 -0.21
N THR A 54 -4.01 -2.82 -0.96
CA THR A 54 -4.15 -2.86 -2.42
C THR A 54 -2.78 -2.96 -3.09
N ILE A 55 -2.75 -3.33 -4.39
CA ILE A 55 -1.52 -3.30 -5.18
C ILE A 55 -0.83 -1.92 -5.12
N ASP A 56 -1.60 -0.82 -5.10
CA ASP A 56 -1.07 0.53 -4.98
C ASP A 56 -0.29 0.77 -3.68
N ASP A 57 -0.77 0.22 -2.57
CA ASP A 57 -0.12 0.38 -1.27
C ASP A 57 1.18 -0.42 -1.21
N LEU A 58 1.17 -1.63 -1.76
CA LEU A 58 2.37 -2.44 -1.92
C LEU A 58 3.39 -1.74 -2.85
N MET A 59 2.96 -1.16 -3.96
CA MET A 59 3.83 -0.40 -4.87
C MET A 59 4.43 0.84 -4.21
N LYS A 60 3.71 1.53 -3.32
CA LYS A 60 4.27 2.64 -2.51
C LYS A 60 5.37 2.14 -1.57
N GLN A 61 5.14 1.01 -0.90
CA GLN A 61 6.14 0.39 0.00
C GLN A 61 7.40 -0.05 -0.78
N VAL A 62 7.20 -0.74 -1.91
CA VAL A 62 8.27 -1.13 -2.85
C VAL A 62 9.06 0.11 -3.28
N ARG A 63 8.38 1.21 -3.66
CA ARG A 63 9.05 2.47 -4.05
C ARG A 63 9.83 3.10 -2.90
N ALA A 64 9.27 3.11 -1.70
CA ALA A 64 9.94 3.66 -0.52
C ALA A 64 11.21 2.88 -0.20
N GLN A 65 11.14 1.55 -0.23
CA GLN A 65 12.29 0.69 0.02
C GLN A 65 13.32 0.77 -1.11
N PHE A 66 12.89 0.81 -2.38
CA PHE A 66 13.79 0.93 -3.52
C PHE A 66 14.58 2.24 -3.53
N LYS A 67 14.00 3.33 -3.01
CA LYS A 67 14.72 4.61 -2.83
C LYS A 67 15.81 4.52 -1.77
N LYS A 68 15.61 3.69 -0.75
CA LYS A 68 16.57 3.47 0.33
C LYS A 68 17.70 2.55 -0.14
N ASP A 69 17.32 1.37 -0.61
CA ASP A 69 18.22 0.33 -1.07
C ASP A 69 17.78 -0.13 -2.48
N ARG A 70 18.61 0.19 -3.49
CA ARG A 70 18.36 -0.20 -4.90
C ARG A 70 18.68 -1.67 -5.18
N ASP A 71 18.56 -2.52 -4.16
CA ASP A 71 18.82 -3.96 -4.23
C ASP A 71 17.50 -4.74 -4.21
N PHE A 72 17.25 -5.47 -5.30
CA PHE A 72 16.05 -6.30 -5.44
C PHE A 72 15.99 -7.45 -4.44
N ARG A 73 17.12 -7.97 -3.97
CA ARG A 73 17.12 -9.08 -3.00
C ARG A 73 16.61 -8.61 -1.64
N THR A 74 17.08 -7.45 -1.20
CA THR A 74 16.61 -6.81 0.03
C THR A 74 15.14 -6.43 -0.09
N LEU A 75 14.73 -5.87 -1.23
CA LEU A 75 13.34 -5.50 -1.48
C LEU A 75 12.41 -6.72 -1.46
N ALA A 76 12.80 -7.80 -2.13
CA ALA A 76 12.05 -9.04 -2.13
C ALA A 76 11.93 -9.62 -0.72
N ARG A 77 13.02 -9.67 0.05
CA ARG A 77 13.02 -10.20 1.41
C ARG A 77 12.18 -9.37 2.38
N ASP A 78 12.36 -8.05 2.38
CA ASP A 78 11.84 -7.19 3.45
C ASP A 78 10.41 -6.74 3.18
N VAL A 79 10.05 -6.50 1.91
CA VAL A 79 8.71 -5.99 1.52
C VAL A 79 7.83 -7.08 0.96
N LEU A 80 8.30 -7.84 -0.04
CA LEU A 80 7.43 -8.76 -0.78
C LEU A 80 7.21 -10.08 -0.05
N SER A 81 8.27 -10.69 0.49
CA SER A 81 8.21 -11.97 1.21
C SER A 81 7.52 -11.84 2.58
N SER A 82 7.48 -10.64 3.15
CA SER A 82 6.77 -10.37 4.40
C SER A 82 5.27 -10.09 4.19
N HIS A 83 4.83 -9.88 2.95
CA HIS A 83 3.47 -9.48 2.65
C HIS A 83 2.55 -10.67 2.36
N ILE A 84 1.47 -10.81 3.14
CA ILE A 84 0.56 -11.97 3.08
C ILE A 84 -0.14 -12.17 1.72
N LEU A 85 -0.39 -11.06 1.00
CA LEU A 85 -1.05 -11.11 -0.31
C LEU A 85 -0.11 -11.47 -1.45
N VAL A 86 1.21 -11.53 -1.26
CA VAL A 86 2.14 -11.91 -2.33
C VAL A 86 2.12 -13.44 -2.49
N LYS A 87 1.85 -13.89 -3.72
CA LYS A 87 1.79 -15.30 -4.11
C LYS A 87 3.10 -15.78 -4.74
N LYS A 88 3.72 -14.93 -5.56
CA LYS A 88 4.91 -15.28 -6.34
C LYS A 88 5.84 -14.07 -6.46
N ILE A 89 7.15 -14.33 -6.40
CA ILE A 89 8.20 -13.33 -6.61
C ILE A 89 9.18 -13.89 -7.64
N GLU A 90 9.50 -13.11 -8.65
CA GLU A 90 10.48 -13.44 -9.68
C GLU A 90 11.53 -12.33 -9.73
N ILE A 91 12.77 -12.70 -9.45
CA ILE A 91 13.92 -11.79 -9.50
C ILE A 91 14.66 -12.07 -10.80
N GLY A 92 14.51 -11.19 -11.79
CA GLY A 92 15.31 -11.20 -13.01
C GLY A 92 16.57 -10.34 -12.88
N ASP A 93 17.37 -10.30 -13.95
CA ASP A 93 18.63 -9.55 -13.98
C ASP A 93 18.42 -8.03 -13.91
N ASN A 94 17.32 -7.54 -14.50
CA ASN A 94 17.02 -6.11 -14.64
C ASN A 94 15.68 -5.69 -14.06
N GLU A 95 14.85 -6.64 -13.63
CA GLU A 95 13.53 -6.38 -13.09
C GLU A 95 13.16 -7.36 -12.00
N LEU A 96 12.35 -6.88 -11.06
CA LEU A 96 11.73 -7.66 -10.00
C LEU A 96 10.22 -7.64 -10.25
N GLN A 97 9.64 -8.81 -10.42
CA GLN A 97 8.20 -9.00 -10.65
C GLN A 97 7.59 -9.76 -9.49
N PHE A 98 6.36 -9.42 -9.13
CA PHE A 98 5.59 -10.16 -8.15
C PHE A 98 4.13 -10.24 -8.55
N THR A 99 3.46 -11.27 -8.04
CA THR A 99 2.04 -11.52 -8.24
C THR A 99 1.36 -11.65 -6.89
N MET A 100 0.23 -11.00 -6.74
CA MET A 100 -0.63 -11.05 -5.56
C MET A 100 -1.65 -12.19 -5.68
N ARG A 101 -2.31 -12.51 -4.56
CA ARG A 101 -3.41 -13.49 -4.51
C ARG A 101 -4.71 -12.98 -5.15
N SER A 102 -4.84 -11.67 -5.33
CA SER A 102 -5.94 -11.01 -6.05
C SER A 102 -5.75 -11.03 -7.57
N ASP A 103 -4.74 -11.75 -8.05
CA ASP A 103 -4.28 -11.75 -9.44
C ASP A 103 -3.73 -10.40 -9.93
N ASP A 104 -3.56 -9.42 -9.05
CA ASP A 104 -2.78 -8.22 -9.36
C ASP A 104 -1.29 -8.55 -9.44
N ALA A 105 -0.56 -7.85 -10.30
CA ALA A 105 0.88 -8.02 -10.46
C ALA A 105 1.58 -6.66 -10.43
N GLY A 106 2.80 -6.66 -9.89
CA GLY A 106 3.66 -5.50 -9.85
C GLY A 106 5.03 -5.82 -10.42
N LYS A 107 5.67 -4.82 -11.01
CA LYS A 107 7.00 -4.93 -11.59
C LYS A 107 7.81 -3.68 -11.32
N VAL A 108 9.08 -3.85 -10.97
CA VAL A 108 10.04 -2.75 -10.79
C VAL A 108 11.32 -3.03 -11.57
N SER A 109 11.71 -2.07 -12.41
CA SER A 109 12.95 -2.12 -13.20
C SER A 109 14.12 -1.55 -12.40
N ARG A 110 15.36 -1.88 -12.80
CA ARG A 110 16.58 -1.36 -12.15
C ARG A 110 16.75 0.15 -12.33
N ARG A 111 16.10 0.70 -13.36
CA ARG A 111 16.02 2.15 -13.62
C ARG A 111 15.07 2.84 -12.64
N GLY A 112 14.19 2.08 -11.99
CA GLY A 112 13.18 2.57 -11.07
C GLY A 112 11.81 2.77 -11.71
N ASP A 113 11.64 2.32 -12.96
CA ASP A 113 10.33 2.30 -13.62
C ASP A 113 9.48 1.21 -12.95
N MET A 114 8.24 1.56 -12.64
CA MET A 114 7.31 0.70 -11.93
C MET A 114 6.08 0.50 -12.76
N GLN A 115 5.56 -0.73 -12.79
CA GLN A 115 4.39 -1.08 -13.57
C GLN A 115 3.48 -2.00 -12.75
N THR A 116 2.18 -1.88 -12.97
CA THR A 116 1.18 -2.80 -12.44
C THR A 116 0.47 -3.52 -13.59
N GLY A 117 -0.05 -4.70 -13.34
CA GLY A 117 -0.77 -5.50 -14.33
C GLY A 117 -1.67 -6.52 -13.65
N THR A 118 -2.27 -7.40 -14.44
CA THR A 118 -3.11 -8.49 -13.92
C THR A 118 -2.56 -9.82 -14.42
N ALA A 119 -2.19 -10.70 -13.49
CA ALA A 119 -1.80 -12.06 -13.76
C ALA A 119 -3.02 -12.91 -14.14
N SER A 120 -2.84 -13.80 -15.10
CA SER A 120 -3.77 -14.89 -15.38
C SER A 120 -3.41 -16.12 -14.52
N ASP A 121 -4.31 -17.09 -14.41
CA ASP A 121 -4.09 -18.34 -13.65
C ASP A 121 -2.81 -19.09 -14.08
N ASP A 122 -2.43 -18.98 -15.35
CA ASP A 122 -1.22 -19.57 -15.92
C ASP A 122 0.08 -18.82 -15.56
N GLY A 123 0.00 -17.74 -14.76
CA GLY A 123 1.14 -16.93 -14.32
C GLY A 123 1.62 -15.88 -15.34
N TRP A 124 0.95 -15.77 -16.49
CA TRP A 124 1.21 -14.71 -17.47
C TRP A 124 0.55 -13.41 -17.03
N VAL A 125 1.32 -12.31 -16.97
CA VAL A 125 0.77 -10.98 -16.67
C VAL A 125 0.37 -10.28 -17.95
N GLN A 126 -0.90 -9.91 -18.02
CA GLN A 126 -1.47 -9.11 -19.09
C GLN A 126 -1.55 -7.63 -18.68
N SER A 127 -1.55 -6.75 -19.69
CA SER A 127 -1.86 -5.32 -19.54
C SER A 127 -1.00 -4.56 -18.52
N TRP A 128 0.33 -4.62 -18.66
CA TRP A 128 1.23 -3.74 -17.92
C TRP A 128 0.87 -2.27 -18.15
N ARG A 129 0.68 -1.54 -17.05
CA ARG A 129 0.45 -0.09 -17.01
C ARG A 129 1.51 0.54 -16.14
N ASP A 130 1.97 1.72 -16.53
CA ASP A 130 2.95 2.45 -15.74
C ASP A 130 2.35 2.90 -14.40
N TRP A 131 3.17 2.77 -13.36
CA TRP A 131 2.85 3.13 -11.99
C TRP A 131 3.85 4.17 -11.46
N PRO A 132 3.42 5.24 -10.80
CA PRO A 132 2.02 5.58 -10.50
C PRO A 132 1.23 5.87 -11.77
N PRO A 133 -0.07 5.52 -11.81
CA PRO A 133 -0.91 5.83 -12.95
C PRO A 133 -0.82 7.33 -13.24
N PRO A 134 -0.70 7.74 -14.51
CA PRO A 134 -0.61 9.15 -14.84
C PRO A 134 -1.79 9.86 -14.18
N GLU A 135 -1.50 10.92 -13.40
CA GLU A 135 -2.53 11.69 -12.72
C GLU A 135 -3.60 12.03 -13.76
N GLU A 136 -4.78 11.44 -13.58
CA GLU A 136 -5.93 11.70 -14.43
C GLU A 136 -6.24 13.17 -14.18
N LYS A 137 -5.69 14.06 -15.02
CA LYS A 137 -5.78 15.51 -14.85
C LYS A 137 -7.25 15.79 -14.59
N ALA A 138 -7.57 16.14 -13.35
CA ALA A 138 -8.91 16.43 -12.90
C ALA A 138 -9.54 17.27 -14.00
N ARG A 139 -10.55 16.72 -14.68
CA ARG A 139 -11.30 17.41 -15.72
C ARG A 139 -11.74 18.70 -15.06
N LYS A 140 -11.03 19.81 -15.31
CA LYS A 140 -11.45 21.13 -14.88
C LYS A 140 -12.85 21.27 -15.45
N SER A 141 -13.84 21.18 -14.59
CA SER A 141 -15.22 21.47 -14.90
C SER A 141 -15.19 22.80 -15.63
N ARG A 142 -15.52 22.78 -16.93
CA ARG A 142 -15.89 23.97 -17.67
C ARG A 142 -17.04 24.58 -16.89
N GLY A 143 -16.71 25.57 -16.06
CA GLY A 143 -17.67 26.50 -15.49
C GLY A 143 -18.34 27.18 -16.67
N TRP A 144 -19.56 26.73 -16.90
CA TRP A 144 -20.57 27.31 -17.74
C TRP A 144 -20.78 28.76 -17.29
N ASP A 145 -20.19 29.71 -18.02
CA ASP A 145 -20.50 31.14 -17.89
C ASP A 145 -21.82 31.38 -18.65
N SER A 146 -22.93 31.02 -17.99
CA SER A 146 -24.26 31.45 -18.42
C SER A 146 -24.40 32.92 -18.09
N THR A 147 -24.44 33.74 -19.14
CA THR A 147 -25.56 34.66 -19.39
C THR A 147 -26.43 34.96 -18.17
N ASP A 148 -26.14 36.07 -17.49
CA ASP A 148 -27.17 36.81 -16.77
C ASP A 148 -27.22 38.23 -17.34
N ARG A 149 -28.17 38.40 -18.26
CA ARG A 149 -28.84 39.68 -18.47
C ARG A 149 -29.71 39.89 -17.25
N ASP A 150 -29.45 40.93 -16.48
CA ASP A 150 -30.56 41.67 -15.90
C ASP A 150 -30.17 43.12 -15.55
N SER A 151 -30.80 44.02 -16.28
CA SER A 151 -31.58 45.12 -15.71
C SER A 151 -30.84 46.20 -14.91
N GLU A 152 -30.34 47.22 -15.61
CA GLU A 152 -30.22 48.57 -15.06
C GLU A 152 -30.91 49.59 -16.00
N GLU A 153 -31.65 50.52 -15.37
CA GLU A 153 -32.32 51.72 -15.90
C GLU A 153 -33.82 51.63 -16.31
N ILE A 154 -34.68 51.74 -15.30
CA ILE A 154 -35.83 52.67 -15.34
C ILE A 154 -35.80 53.49 -14.04
N PRO A 155 -35.77 54.84 -14.12
CA PRO A 155 -36.87 55.61 -13.53
C PRO A 155 -37.28 56.87 -14.30
N PHE A 156 -38.61 56.98 -14.50
CA PHE A 156 -39.51 58.14 -14.65
C PHE A 156 -39.13 59.34 -15.53
#